data_AF-A0A0X8D263-F1
#
_entry.id   AF-A0A0X8D263-F1
#
_cell.length_a   1.000
_cell.length_b   1.000
_cell.length_c   1.000
_cell.angle_alpha   90.00
_cell.angle_beta   90.00
_cell.angle_gamma   90.00
#
_symmetry.space_group_name_H-M   'P 1'
#
loop_
_entity.id
_entity.type
_entity.pdbx_description
1 polymer ?
#
loop_
_entity_poly.entity_id
_entity_poly.type
_entity_poly.pdbx_seq_one_letter_code
_entity_poly.pdbx_strand_id
1 'polypeptide(L)'
;MTMPKESLKTYLKDHLLIGDGAMATWLYQLGIPIGVCYEELNLSNPELIRAVHRSYYEAGARFIQTNTYGAHRDALARHGLQDKVTRINRVAVQVAREAVKDDAYVVGGIGSINAGRVRDVRMQNYREQFEEQAAALLMGGVDAILLETFLDLDELLLALDVIRPLTDVPIVAQLATIEVGRTRDGHTLTRAFAELKKAGADVVGLNCRLGPAEILRSIENAVVPEDTPLSVFPNAGRLAMSDGQYSYASVPQYFGENALRFRAQGARLIGGCCGTTPEHIRVMAQVLAEREPLPRVNPVVDTQEEAEPLIRIDPPARKQGIVETVAHRHTVIVELDPPRDLDTEKFLRGTAALQDAGADAITLADNSLATTRMSNMALGSIMKAKFGAEPLLHIACRDRNLIGQQSHLMGLHALGINQVLVVTGDPARFGDLPGASSVFDVSSFDLIRMIKQLNEGYSFSGKPLKQRANFVVGAAFNPHVRQFDAALRRLEKKVEAGADFIMTQPLYDRESIERIYEGTRHLDIPIFIGIMPLTSSRNAEFLHNEVPGIRLSDEARTRMRRYEPGEEARREGVAIARELVDIAMEYFKGIYLITPFFYYEMTVELTRYIRDRSRVVLQK
;
A
#
# COMPACT_ATOMS: atom_id res chain seq x y z
N MET A 1 -12.80 3.78 -54.23
CA MET A 1 -12.62 4.53 -52.97
C MET A 1 -13.44 3.83 -51.91
N THR A 2 -12.80 3.16 -50.96
CA THR A 2 -13.45 2.62 -49.76
C THR A 2 -13.97 3.80 -48.93
N MET A 3 -15.22 3.72 -48.44
CA MET A 3 -15.75 4.75 -47.55
C MET A 3 -14.88 4.80 -46.27
N PRO A 4 -14.60 5.99 -45.72
CA PRO A 4 -13.84 6.09 -44.48
C PRO A 4 -14.54 5.31 -43.36
N LYS A 5 -13.76 4.53 -42.61
CA LYS A 5 -14.25 3.73 -41.49
C LYS A 5 -14.91 4.64 -40.45
N GLU A 6 -16.13 4.29 -40.04
CA GLU A 6 -16.86 5.05 -39.03
C GLU A 6 -16.11 5.07 -37.69
N SER A 7 -16.12 6.22 -36.99
CA SER A 7 -15.49 6.33 -35.67
C SER A 7 -16.11 5.37 -34.66
N LEU A 8 -15.30 4.79 -33.77
CA LEU A 8 -15.75 3.84 -32.76
C LEU A 8 -16.93 4.36 -31.94
N LYS A 9 -16.89 5.63 -31.54
CA LYS A 9 -17.95 6.29 -30.77
C LYS A 9 -19.30 6.29 -31.51
N THR A 10 -19.28 6.49 -32.82
CA THR A 10 -20.50 6.52 -33.64
C THR A 10 -20.98 5.10 -33.88
N TYR A 11 -20.09 4.18 -34.22
CA TYR A 11 -20.41 2.77 -34.44
C TYR A 11 -21.13 2.14 -33.24
N LEU A 12 -20.63 2.38 -32.01
CA LEU A 12 -21.22 1.86 -30.77
C LEU A 12 -22.59 2.47 -30.41
N LYS A 13 -23.09 3.47 -31.15
CA LYS A 13 -24.47 3.96 -30.96
C LYS A 13 -25.51 2.96 -31.43
N ASP A 14 -25.19 2.20 -32.47
CA ASP A 14 -26.17 1.34 -33.14
C ASP A 14 -25.73 -0.13 -33.23
N HIS A 15 -24.48 -0.44 -32.85
CA HIS A 15 -23.92 -1.78 -33.01
C HIS A 15 -23.32 -2.33 -31.72
N LEU A 16 -23.30 -3.66 -31.62
CA LEU A 16 -22.46 -4.40 -30.69
C LEU A 16 -21.07 -4.58 -31.29
N LEU A 17 -20.03 -4.42 -30.47
CA LEU A 17 -18.65 -4.65 -30.86
C LEU A 17 -17.99 -5.65 -29.92
N ILE A 18 -17.32 -6.64 -30.50
CA ILE A 18 -16.64 -7.70 -29.78
C ILE A 18 -15.17 -7.30 -29.58
N GLY A 19 -14.75 -7.21 -28.33
CA GLY A 19 -13.35 -7.05 -27.92
C GLY A 19 -12.57 -8.36 -27.99
N ASP A 20 -11.26 -8.24 -28.08
CA ASP A 20 -10.34 -9.34 -27.87
C ASP A 20 -10.27 -9.80 -26.40
N GLY A 21 -9.42 -10.79 -26.14
CA GLY A 21 -9.16 -11.35 -24.82
C GLY A 21 -7.80 -10.93 -24.27
N ALA A 22 -7.27 -11.72 -23.34
CA ALA A 22 -5.98 -11.41 -22.71
C ALA A 22 -4.80 -11.49 -23.67
N MET A 23 -3.89 -10.52 -23.57
CA MET A 23 -2.54 -10.60 -24.15
C MET A 23 -1.60 -11.39 -23.24
N ALA A 24 -1.36 -10.89 -22.02
CA ALA A 24 -0.35 -11.42 -21.09
C ALA A 24 -0.57 -12.90 -20.71
N THR A 25 -1.78 -13.26 -20.26
CA THR A 25 -2.06 -14.65 -19.85
C THR A 25 -2.11 -15.61 -21.02
N TRP A 26 -2.41 -15.13 -22.23
CA TRP A 26 -2.36 -15.96 -23.43
C TRP A 26 -0.91 -16.21 -23.88
N LEU A 27 -0.04 -15.18 -23.85
CA LEU A 27 1.39 -15.36 -24.05
C LEU A 27 2.00 -16.34 -23.05
N TYR A 28 1.56 -16.31 -21.80
CA TYR A 28 1.96 -17.32 -20.81
C TYR A 28 1.55 -18.74 -21.20
N GLN A 29 0.31 -18.95 -21.67
CA GLN A 29 -0.14 -20.25 -22.17
C GLN A 29 0.60 -20.70 -23.44
N LEU A 30 1.11 -19.76 -24.24
CA LEU A 30 1.99 -20.02 -25.38
C LEU A 30 3.46 -20.27 -24.98
N GLY A 31 3.76 -20.30 -23.68
CA GLY A 31 5.07 -20.68 -23.14
C GLY A 31 6.00 -19.51 -22.80
N ILE A 32 5.54 -18.25 -22.87
CA ILE A 32 6.36 -17.11 -22.45
C ILE A 32 6.31 -16.96 -20.92
N PRO A 33 7.45 -17.04 -20.22
CA PRO A 33 7.47 -17.06 -18.77
C PRO A 33 6.97 -15.74 -18.14
N ILE A 34 6.50 -15.84 -16.89
CA ILE A 34 6.16 -14.68 -16.06
C ILE A 34 7.46 -13.92 -15.71
N GLY A 35 7.37 -12.59 -15.64
CA GLY A 35 8.49 -11.72 -15.23
C GLY A 35 9.34 -11.18 -16.38
N VAL A 36 9.04 -11.57 -17.62
CA VAL A 36 9.56 -10.88 -18.81
C VAL A 36 8.70 -9.66 -19.16
N CYS A 37 9.28 -8.71 -19.89
CA CYS A 37 8.55 -7.56 -20.43
C CYS A 37 7.78 -7.99 -21.68
N TYR A 38 6.46 -8.18 -21.59
CA TYR A 38 5.65 -8.58 -22.75
C TYR A 38 5.60 -7.48 -23.81
N GLU A 39 5.65 -6.22 -23.43
CA GLU A 39 5.68 -5.09 -24.34
C GLU A 39 6.97 -5.07 -25.18
N GLU A 40 8.07 -5.63 -24.68
CA GLU A 40 9.33 -5.75 -25.43
C GLU A 40 9.20 -6.73 -26.61
N LEU A 41 8.29 -7.71 -26.53
CA LEU A 41 8.04 -8.67 -27.61
C LEU A 41 7.54 -8.01 -28.90
N ASN A 42 6.99 -6.80 -28.83
CA ASN A 42 6.70 -6.00 -30.02
C ASN A 42 7.95 -5.75 -30.88
N LEU A 43 9.14 -5.72 -30.26
CA LEU A 43 10.43 -5.50 -30.92
C LEU A 43 11.19 -6.81 -31.14
N SER A 44 11.26 -7.67 -30.12
CA SER A 44 12.08 -8.89 -30.18
C SER A 44 11.39 -10.05 -30.89
N ASN A 45 10.05 -10.12 -30.85
CA ASN A 45 9.27 -11.17 -31.49
C ASN A 45 7.91 -10.68 -32.03
N PRO A 46 7.91 -9.74 -33.00
CA PRO A 46 6.68 -9.14 -33.54
C PRO A 46 5.76 -10.17 -34.21
N GLU A 47 6.31 -11.24 -34.79
CA GLU A 47 5.52 -12.32 -35.40
C GLU A 47 4.62 -13.03 -34.39
N LEU A 48 5.13 -13.31 -33.19
CA LEU A 48 4.35 -13.92 -32.10
C LEU A 48 3.18 -13.02 -31.70
N ILE A 49 3.43 -11.71 -31.53
CA ILE A 49 2.39 -10.75 -31.16
C ILE A 49 1.37 -10.61 -32.30
N ARG A 50 1.81 -10.57 -33.56
CA ARG A 50 0.92 -10.56 -34.73
C ARG A 50 0.04 -11.81 -34.79
N ALA A 51 0.60 -12.98 -34.49
CA ALA A 51 -0.15 -14.23 -34.43
C ALA A 51 -1.21 -14.22 -33.31
N VAL A 52 -0.90 -13.65 -32.14
CA VAL A 52 -1.88 -13.47 -31.07
C VAL A 52 -3.03 -12.57 -31.51
N HIS A 53 -2.74 -11.38 -32.04
CA HIS A 53 -3.80 -10.48 -32.54
C HIS A 53 -4.65 -11.14 -33.63
N ARG A 54 -4.01 -11.85 -34.57
CA ARG A 54 -4.71 -12.59 -35.63
C ARG A 54 -5.63 -13.65 -35.06
N SER A 55 -5.21 -14.39 -34.04
CA SER A 55 -6.03 -15.43 -33.42
C SER A 55 -7.32 -14.87 -32.79
N TYR A 56 -7.27 -13.68 -32.19
CA TYR A 56 -8.46 -13.01 -31.66
C TYR A 56 -9.35 -12.43 -32.76
N TYR A 57 -8.75 -11.85 -33.80
CA TYR A 57 -9.48 -11.34 -34.95
C TYR A 57 -10.24 -12.45 -35.70
N GLU A 58 -9.60 -13.61 -35.90
CA GLU A 58 -10.21 -14.81 -36.48
C GLU A 58 -11.28 -15.42 -35.57
N ALA A 59 -11.16 -15.27 -34.26
CA ALA A 59 -12.21 -15.62 -33.31
C ALA A 59 -13.42 -14.69 -33.34
N GLY A 60 -13.35 -13.56 -34.06
CA GLY A 60 -14.48 -12.64 -34.24
C GLY A 60 -14.32 -11.29 -33.52
N ALA A 61 -13.19 -11.03 -32.85
CA ALA A 61 -12.92 -9.71 -32.30
C ALA A 61 -12.79 -8.66 -33.41
N ARG A 62 -13.33 -7.47 -33.15
CA ARG A 62 -13.22 -6.26 -33.99
C ARG A 62 -12.76 -5.05 -33.21
N PHE A 63 -12.52 -5.18 -31.92
CA PHE A 63 -11.80 -4.22 -31.09
C PHE A 63 -10.55 -4.93 -30.57
N ILE A 64 -9.39 -4.53 -31.08
CA ILE A 64 -8.10 -5.22 -30.89
C ILE A 64 -7.17 -4.29 -30.12
N GLN A 65 -6.81 -4.70 -28.92
CA GLN A 65 -5.92 -3.96 -28.04
C GLN A 65 -4.49 -4.17 -28.48
N THR A 66 -3.71 -3.11 -28.55
CA THR A 66 -2.25 -3.20 -28.75
C THR A 66 -1.58 -3.80 -27.51
N ASN A 67 -0.46 -4.50 -27.71
CA ASN A 67 0.35 -5.04 -26.61
C ASN A 67 1.15 -3.92 -25.92
N THR A 68 0.46 -3.03 -25.20
CA THR A 68 1.00 -1.77 -24.67
C THR A 68 0.56 -1.44 -23.24
N TYR A 69 -0.16 -2.33 -22.55
CA TYR A 69 -0.64 -2.11 -21.17
C TYR A 69 0.38 -1.43 -20.25
N GLY A 70 1.58 -1.99 -20.12
CA GLY A 70 2.67 -1.49 -19.29
C GLY A 70 3.76 -0.74 -20.06
N ALA A 71 3.49 -0.23 -21.26
CA ALA A 71 4.50 0.40 -22.11
C ALA A 71 4.81 1.86 -21.71
N HIS A 72 4.85 2.16 -20.41
CA HIS A 72 5.24 3.45 -19.83
C HIS A 72 6.61 3.37 -19.15
N ARG A 73 7.21 4.54 -18.92
CA ARG A 73 8.60 4.70 -18.45
C ARG A 73 8.92 3.89 -17.19
N ASP A 74 8.09 3.98 -16.15
CA ASP A 74 8.33 3.31 -14.87
C ASP A 74 8.28 1.78 -14.95
N ALA A 75 7.32 1.21 -15.71
CA ALA A 75 7.24 -0.24 -15.90
C ALA A 75 8.43 -0.75 -16.73
N LEU A 76 8.75 -0.05 -17.83
CA LEU A 76 9.87 -0.41 -18.70
C LEU A 76 11.25 -0.24 -18.03
N ALA A 77 11.39 0.71 -17.08
CA ALA A 77 12.63 0.91 -16.33
C ALA A 77 13.09 -0.33 -15.55
N ARG A 78 12.14 -1.15 -15.08
CA ARG A 78 12.42 -2.42 -14.37
C ARG A 78 13.17 -3.43 -15.25
N HIS A 79 13.10 -3.25 -16.55
CA HIS A 79 13.74 -4.09 -17.56
C HIS A 79 14.86 -3.35 -18.32
N GLY A 80 15.22 -2.12 -17.92
CA GLY A 80 16.22 -1.30 -18.61
C GLY A 80 15.75 -0.78 -19.98
N LEU A 81 14.44 -0.62 -20.18
CA LEU A 81 13.82 -0.24 -21.46
C LEU A 81 13.15 1.14 -21.42
N GLN A 82 13.39 1.95 -20.38
CA GLN A 82 12.76 3.25 -20.18
C GLN A 82 12.94 4.22 -21.37
N ASP A 83 14.04 4.10 -22.11
CA ASP A 83 14.33 4.97 -23.27
C ASP A 83 13.67 4.48 -24.57
N LYS A 84 12.86 3.40 -24.51
CA LYS A 84 12.20 2.79 -25.66
C LYS A 84 10.67 2.96 -25.67
N VAL A 85 10.10 3.75 -24.75
CA VAL A 85 8.64 3.99 -24.63
C VAL A 85 8.01 4.29 -25.99
N THR A 86 8.48 5.34 -26.68
CA THR A 86 7.93 5.76 -27.96
C THR A 86 8.03 4.68 -29.04
N ARG A 87 9.17 3.97 -29.09
CA ARG A 87 9.43 2.95 -30.11
C ARG A 87 8.53 1.72 -29.90
N ILE A 88 8.42 1.24 -28.66
CA ILE A 88 7.62 0.06 -28.33
C ILE A 88 6.14 0.31 -28.66
N ASN A 89 5.57 1.44 -28.20
CA ASN A 89 4.18 1.77 -28.46
C ASN A 89 3.88 1.89 -29.96
N ARG A 90 4.72 2.60 -30.72
CA ARG A 90 4.51 2.75 -32.18
C ARG A 90 4.57 1.43 -32.94
N VAL A 91 5.55 0.57 -32.61
CA VAL A 91 5.68 -0.74 -33.25
C VAL A 91 4.51 -1.65 -32.87
N ALA A 92 4.03 -1.59 -31.63
CA ALA A 92 2.86 -2.35 -31.21
C ALA A 92 1.60 -2.00 -32.03
N VAL A 93 1.38 -0.71 -32.33
CA VAL A 93 0.28 -0.27 -33.20
C VAL A 93 0.42 -0.85 -34.61
N GLN A 94 1.62 -0.80 -35.18
CA GLN A 94 1.91 -1.37 -36.48
C GLN A 94 1.64 -2.89 -36.51
N VAL A 95 2.15 -3.63 -35.53
CA VAL A 95 1.99 -5.09 -35.44
C VAL A 95 0.52 -5.49 -35.32
N ALA A 96 -0.27 -4.78 -34.51
CA ALA A 96 -1.71 -5.01 -34.40
C ALA A 96 -2.45 -4.70 -35.71
N ARG A 97 -2.08 -3.61 -36.40
CA ARG A 97 -2.68 -3.22 -37.68
C ARG A 97 -2.41 -4.23 -38.79
N GLU A 98 -1.20 -4.77 -38.86
CA GLU A 98 -0.83 -5.81 -39.84
C GLU A 98 -1.50 -7.17 -39.56
N ALA A 99 -2.02 -7.38 -38.35
CA ALA A 99 -2.68 -8.63 -37.98
C ALA A 99 -4.14 -8.74 -38.44
N VAL A 100 -4.78 -7.60 -38.75
CA VAL A 100 -6.23 -7.49 -38.93
C VAL A 100 -6.60 -6.75 -40.21
N LYS A 101 -7.87 -6.80 -40.61
CA LYS A 101 -8.39 -6.05 -41.77
C LYS A 101 -8.97 -4.70 -41.32
N ASP A 102 -9.32 -3.86 -42.28
CA ASP A 102 -9.85 -2.51 -42.04
C ASP A 102 -11.21 -2.48 -41.30
N ASP A 103 -11.89 -3.62 -41.18
CA ASP A 103 -13.14 -3.75 -40.40
C ASP A 103 -12.90 -3.86 -38.88
N ALA A 104 -11.65 -4.01 -38.41
CA ALA A 104 -11.29 -4.05 -36.99
C ALA A 104 -10.65 -2.75 -36.50
N TYR A 105 -11.02 -2.30 -35.31
CA TYR A 105 -10.45 -1.15 -34.60
C TYR A 105 -9.18 -1.56 -33.86
N VAL A 106 -8.06 -0.90 -34.16
CA VAL A 106 -6.79 -1.06 -33.43
C VAL A 106 -6.71 0.00 -32.34
N VAL A 107 -6.61 -0.42 -31.09
CA VAL A 107 -6.82 0.43 -29.92
C VAL A 107 -5.53 0.49 -29.08
N GLY A 108 -5.11 1.70 -28.73
CA GLY A 108 -3.95 1.93 -27.87
C GLY A 108 -4.28 1.62 -26.40
N GLY A 109 -3.72 0.55 -25.84
CA GLY A 109 -3.93 0.18 -24.44
C GLY A 109 -3.01 0.94 -23.50
N ILE A 110 -3.56 1.55 -22.45
CA ILE A 110 -2.80 2.24 -21.40
C ILE A 110 -3.32 1.72 -20.06
N GLY A 111 -2.46 1.04 -19.33
CA GLY A 111 -2.75 0.52 -17.99
C GLY A 111 -2.54 1.55 -16.89
N SER A 112 -3.13 1.28 -15.72
CA SER A 112 -2.84 2.03 -14.49
C SER A 112 -1.41 1.80 -14.00
N ILE A 113 -0.76 2.88 -13.58
CA ILE A 113 0.58 2.88 -12.97
C ILE A 113 0.48 2.41 -11.50
N ASN A 114 -0.66 2.66 -10.83
CA ASN A 114 -0.90 2.38 -9.42
C ASN A 114 -1.55 1.00 -9.13
N ALA A 115 -2.08 0.29 -10.13
CA ALA A 115 -2.90 -0.92 -9.93
C ALA A 115 -2.19 -2.10 -9.27
N GLY A 116 -0.85 -2.11 -9.28
CA GLY A 116 0.00 -3.10 -8.61
C GLY A 116 0.69 -2.59 -7.34
N ARG A 117 0.34 -1.40 -6.84
CA ARG A 117 1.03 -0.70 -5.75
C ARG A 117 0.06 -0.38 -4.61
N VAL A 118 0.61 -0.10 -3.42
CA VAL A 118 -0.14 0.59 -2.36
C VAL A 118 -0.55 1.96 -2.88
N ARG A 119 -1.79 2.39 -2.61
CA ARG A 119 -2.34 3.66 -3.11
C ARG A 119 -1.39 4.82 -2.78
N ASP A 120 -0.81 5.45 -3.81
CA ASP A 120 -0.07 6.70 -3.67
C ASP A 120 -0.97 7.89 -4.04
N VAL A 121 -1.39 8.66 -3.03
CA VAL A 121 -2.27 9.83 -3.20
C VAL A 121 -1.59 10.94 -4.00
N ARG A 122 -0.26 10.95 -4.11
CA ARG A 122 0.48 12.05 -4.73
C ARG A 122 0.66 11.89 -6.24
N MET A 123 0.54 10.67 -6.77
CA MET A 123 0.66 10.35 -8.21
C MET A 123 1.83 11.06 -8.91
N GLN A 124 2.99 11.12 -8.24
CA GLN A 124 4.13 11.91 -8.71
C GLN A 124 4.67 11.38 -10.05
N ASN A 125 4.86 12.26 -11.02
CA ASN A 125 5.32 11.96 -12.40
C ASN A 125 4.37 11.08 -13.22
N TYR A 126 3.09 10.91 -12.82
CA TYR A 126 2.14 10.08 -13.59
C TYR A 126 1.66 10.82 -14.84
N ARG A 127 1.42 12.14 -14.74
CA ARG A 127 1.02 12.98 -15.86
C ARG A 127 1.99 12.87 -17.05
N GLU A 128 3.28 13.04 -16.80
CA GLU A 128 4.32 12.93 -17.84
C GLU A 128 4.36 11.56 -18.51
N GLN A 129 4.13 10.49 -17.74
CA GLN A 129 4.14 9.12 -18.26
C GLN A 129 2.90 8.81 -19.12
N PHE A 130 1.71 9.25 -18.70
CA PHE A 130 0.50 9.11 -19.51
C PHE A 130 0.60 9.91 -20.80
N GLU A 131 1.14 11.13 -20.74
CA GLU A 131 1.37 11.97 -21.91
C GLU A 131 2.34 11.32 -22.90
N GLU A 132 3.50 10.85 -22.41
CA GLU A 132 4.53 10.21 -23.23
C GLU A 132 3.99 8.97 -23.96
N GLN A 133 3.29 8.09 -23.24
CA GLN A 133 2.74 6.87 -23.82
C GLN A 133 1.61 7.17 -24.81
N ALA A 134 0.66 8.04 -24.45
CA ALA A 134 -0.46 8.40 -25.31
C ALA A 134 0.01 9.08 -26.60
N ALA A 135 0.96 10.02 -26.51
CA ALA A 135 1.54 10.65 -27.69
C ALA A 135 2.18 9.63 -28.63
N ALA A 136 2.87 8.61 -28.09
CA ALA A 136 3.45 7.54 -28.89
C ALA A 136 2.41 6.68 -29.61
N LEU A 137 1.31 6.33 -28.93
CA LEU A 137 0.20 5.57 -29.52
C LEU A 137 -0.51 6.37 -30.61
N LEU A 138 -0.77 7.66 -30.36
CA LEU A 138 -1.38 8.57 -31.33
C LEU A 138 -0.51 8.74 -32.59
N MET A 139 0.82 8.89 -32.43
CA MET A 139 1.76 8.88 -33.56
C MET A 139 1.76 7.56 -34.33
N GLY A 140 1.38 6.45 -33.70
CA GLY A 140 1.20 5.15 -34.35
C GLY A 140 -0.07 5.05 -35.20
N GLY A 141 -1.03 5.96 -35.02
CA GLY A 141 -2.30 5.96 -35.77
C GLY A 141 -3.31 4.94 -35.25
N VAL A 142 -3.54 4.92 -33.93
CA VAL A 142 -4.62 4.14 -33.30
C VAL A 142 -6.01 4.70 -33.65
N ASP A 143 -7.03 3.83 -33.69
CA ASP A 143 -8.42 4.23 -33.94
C ASP A 143 -9.12 4.74 -32.67
N ALA A 144 -8.61 4.38 -31.50
CA ALA A 144 -9.09 4.76 -30.18
C ALA A 144 -7.99 4.55 -29.12
N ILE A 145 -8.19 5.11 -27.93
CA ILE A 145 -7.40 4.81 -26.72
C ILE A 145 -8.26 4.05 -25.73
N LEU A 146 -7.70 3.01 -25.12
CA LEU A 146 -8.28 2.28 -24.00
C LEU A 146 -7.44 2.57 -22.75
N LEU A 147 -8.06 3.22 -21.77
CA LEU A 147 -7.55 3.32 -20.42
C LEU A 147 -8.13 2.15 -19.61
N GLU A 148 -7.30 1.19 -19.24
CA GLU A 148 -7.75 -0.07 -18.64
C GLU A 148 -7.10 -0.40 -17.29
N THR A 149 -7.84 -1.16 -16.47
CA THR A 149 -7.38 -1.68 -15.17
C THR A 149 -7.02 -0.60 -14.14
N PHE A 150 -7.72 0.53 -14.15
CA PHE A 150 -7.57 1.56 -13.12
C PHE A 150 -8.34 1.18 -11.85
N LEU A 151 -7.63 1.06 -10.72
CA LEU A 151 -8.26 0.72 -9.43
C LEU A 151 -8.83 1.96 -8.72
N ASP A 152 -8.21 3.12 -8.94
CA ASP A 152 -8.59 4.40 -8.34
C ASP A 152 -9.20 5.31 -9.42
N LEU A 153 -10.35 5.93 -9.12
CA LEU A 153 -10.99 6.91 -9.99
C LEU A 153 -10.09 8.14 -10.20
N ASP A 154 -9.42 8.60 -9.13
CA ASP A 154 -8.56 9.79 -9.19
C ASP A 154 -7.44 9.64 -10.23
N GLU A 155 -6.84 8.45 -10.33
CA GLU A 155 -5.78 8.17 -11.31
C GLU A 155 -6.33 8.13 -12.74
N LEU A 156 -7.52 7.57 -12.93
CA LEU A 156 -8.16 7.51 -14.25
C LEU A 156 -8.60 8.89 -14.73
N LEU A 157 -9.09 9.75 -13.83
CA LEU A 157 -9.39 11.14 -14.13
C LEU A 157 -8.13 11.92 -14.51
N LEU A 158 -7.00 11.69 -13.83
CA LEU A 158 -5.72 12.27 -14.22
C LEU A 158 -5.30 11.83 -15.63
N ALA A 159 -5.44 10.55 -15.96
CA ALA A 159 -5.12 10.06 -17.30
C ALA A 159 -6.01 10.71 -18.38
N LEU A 160 -7.31 10.88 -18.12
CA LEU A 160 -8.24 11.57 -19.02
C LEU A 160 -7.89 13.05 -19.20
N ASP A 161 -7.61 13.76 -18.11
CA ASP A 161 -7.20 15.18 -18.11
C ASP A 161 -5.92 15.42 -18.93
N VAL A 162 -5.04 14.42 -19.00
CA VAL A 162 -3.81 14.46 -19.79
C VAL A 162 -4.06 14.11 -21.25
N ILE A 163 -4.82 13.05 -21.53
CA ILE A 163 -4.91 12.47 -22.87
C ILE A 163 -5.96 13.16 -23.73
N ARG A 164 -7.11 13.55 -23.15
CA ARG A 164 -8.21 14.15 -23.91
C ARG A 164 -7.79 15.41 -24.67
N PRO A 165 -6.96 16.34 -24.12
CA PRO A 165 -6.48 17.50 -24.88
C PRO A 165 -5.54 17.18 -26.05
N LEU A 166 -4.94 15.98 -26.10
CA LEU A 166 -3.98 15.60 -27.14
C LEU A 166 -4.64 15.10 -28.43
N THR A 167 -5.93 14.80 -28.40
CA THR A 167 -6.59 14.09 -29.50
C THR A 167 -8.11 14.23 -29.47
N ASP A 168 -8.76 13.93 -30.60
CA ASP A 168 -10.21 13.71 -30.72
C ASP A 168 -10.58 12.24 -30.94
N VAL A 169 -9.60 11.32 -30.98
CA VAL A 169 -9.91 9.89 -31.12
C VAL A 169 -10.73 9.41 -29.92
N PRO A 170 -11.65 8.46 -30.09
CA PRO A 170 -12.47 7.96 -28.99
C PRO A 170 -11.64 7.41 -27.83
N ILE A 171 -12.02 7.75 -26.59
CA ILE A 171 -11.41 7.21 -25.37
C ILE A 171 -12.39 6.29 -24.64
N VAL A 172 -11.98 5.04 -24.45
CA VAL A 172 -12.66 4.04 -23.61
C VAL A 172 -11.99 4.06 -22.24
N ALA A 173 -12.75 4.34 -21.17
CA ALA A 173 -12.25 4.44 -19.80
C ALA A 173 -12.84 3.32 -18.94
N GLN A 174 -11.99 2.41 -18.46
CA GLN A 174 -12.39 1.24 -17.68
C GLN A 174 -11.76 1.22 -16.30
N LEU A 175 -12.60 0.95 -15.31
CA LEU A 175 -12.18 0.71 -13.93
C LEU A 175 -12.07 -0.79 -13.67
N ALA A 176 -11.10 -1.17 -12.85
CA ALA A 176 -11.02 -2.49 -12.26
C ALA A 176 -11.39 -2.40 -10.79
N THR A 177 -12.37 -3.19 -10.36
CA THR A 177 -12.81 -3.21 -8.96
C THR A 177 -12.21 -4.43 -8.27
N ILE A 178 -11.67 -4.26 -7.06
CA ILE A 178 -11.19 -5.40 -6.26
C ILE A 178 -12.39 -6.20 -5.74
N GLU A 179 -13.48 -5.49 -5.47
CA GLU A 179 -14.73 -6.04 -4.96
C GLU A 179 -15.93 -5.37 -5.65
N VAL A 180 -17.08 -6.05 -5.62
CA VAL A 180 -18.27 -5.62 -6.36
C VAL A 180 -18.69 -4.19 -6.00
N GLY A 181 -18.86 -3.34 -7.03
CA GLY A 181 -19.57 -2.06 -6.95
C GLY A 181 -18.78 -0.83 -6.49
N ARG A 182 -17.49 -0.93 -6.11
CA ARG A 182 -16.69 0.24 -5.70
C ARG A 182 -15.24 0.21 -6.18
N THR A 183 -14.70 1.40 -6.45
CA THR A 183 -13.27 1.62 -6.72
C THR A 183 -12.45 1.51 -5.41
N ARG A 184 -11.12 1.32 -5.54
CA ARG A 184 -10.20 1.20 -4.38
C ARG A 184 -10.05 2.50 -3.59
N ASP A 185 -10.29 3.65 -4.22
CA ASP A 185 -10.41 4.95 -3.55
C ASP A 185 -11.81 5.24 -3.00
N GLY A 186 -12.74 4.27 -3.09
CA GLY A 186 -13.99 4.24 -2.34
C GLY A 186 -15.21 4.84 -3.04
N HIS A 187 -15.11 5.20 -4.33
CA HIS A 187 -16.24 5.72 -5.11
C HIS A 187 -17.19 4.61 -5.56
N THR A 188 -18.48 4.92 -5.61
CA THR A 188 -19.47 4.06 -6.27
C THR A 188 -19.26 4.10 -7.78
N LEU A 189 -19.61 3.03 -8.48
CA LEU A 189 -19.52 3.01 -9.94
C LEU A 189 -20.43 4.04 -10.62
N THR A 190 -21.60 4.31 -10.04
CA THR A 190 -22.50 5.39 -10.50
C THR A 190 -21.78 6.75 -10.52
N ARG A 191 -21.14 7.14 -9.41
CA ARG A 191 -20.38 8.39 -9.34
C ARG A 191 -19.20 8.34 -10.29
N ALA A 192 -18.47 7.23 -10.31
CA ALA A 192 -17.28 7.09 -11.14
C ALA A 192 -17.61 7.26 -12.63
N PHE A 193 -18.64 6.59 -13.15
CA PHE A 193 -19.07 6.73 -14.54
C PHE A 193 -19.53 8.14 -14.90
N ALA A 194 -20.22 8.84 -13.99
CA ALA A 194 -20.60 10.23 -14.18
C ALA A 194 -19.39 11.16 -14.30
N GLU A 195 -18.41 11.04 -13.40
CA GLU A 195 -17.18 11.84 -13.45
C GLU A 195 -16.33 11.52 -14.68
N LEU A 196 -16.20 10.23 -15.06
CA LEU A 196 -15.47 9.83 -16.26
C LEU A 196 -16.09 10.41 -17.53
N LYS A 197 -17.42 10.39 -17.64
CA LYS A 197 -18.12 11.01 -18.77
C LYS A 197 -17.86 12.52 -18.82
N LYS A 198 -17.94 13.20 -17.68
CA LYS A 198 -17.67 14.64 -17.57
C LYS A 198 -16.22 14.98 -17.93
N ALA A 199 -15.27 14.11 -17.60
CA ALA A 199 -13.85 14.25 -17.93
C ALA A 199 -13.52 13.92 -19.40
N GLY A 200 -14.51 13.54 -20.22
CA GLY A 200 -14.33 13.35 -21.66
C GLY A 200 -14.16 11.90 -22.13
N ALA A 201 -14.49 10.92 -21.28
CA ALA A 201 -14.60 9.53 -21.74
C ALA A 201 -15.78 9.37 -22.70
N ASP A 202 -15.54 8.70 -23.84
CA ASP A 202 -16.57 8.41 -24.84
C ASP A 202 -17.32 7.12 -24.50
N VAL A 203 -16.64 6.17 -23.87
CA VAL A 203 -17.18 4.88 -23.40
C VAL A 203 -16.68 4.67 -21.98
N VAL A 204 -17.57 4.24 -21.08
CA VAL A 204 -17.18 3.88 -19.70
C VAL A 204 -17.33 2.37 -19.50
N GLY A 205 -16.66 1.79 -18.50
CA GLY A 205 -16.83 0.37 -18.27
C GLY A 205 -16.00 -0.24 -17.17
N LEU A 206 -16.01 -1.57 -17.15
CA LEU A 206 -15.28 -2.38 -16.20
C LEU A 206 -14.44 -3.43 -16.90
N ASN A 207 -13.25 -3.68 -16.36
CA ASN A 207 -12.40 -4.78 -16.77
C ASN A 207 -11.63 -5.39 -15.60
N CYS A 208 -11.09 -6.59 -15.83
CA CYS A 208 -10.12 -7.25 -14.95
C CYS A 208 -10.64 -7.53 -13.53
N ARG A 209 -9.77 -8.14 -12.70
CA ARG A 209 -9.91 -8.54 -11.28
C ARG A 209 -11.05 -9.51 -10.96
N LEU A 210 -12.24 -9.25 -11.46
CA LEU A 210 -13.48 -9.97 -11.20
C LEU A 210 -13.89 -10.80 -12.42
N GLY A 211 -14.54 -11.94 -12.14
CA GLY A 211 -15.13 -12.79 -13.18
C GLY A 211 -16.49 -12.26 -13.68
N PRO A 212 -17.14 -12.96 -14.64
CA PRO A 212 -18.33 -12.45 -15.30
C PRO A 212 -19.51 -12.16 -14.34
N ALA A 213 -19.76 -13.06 -13.37
CA ALA A 213 -20.84 -12.88 -12.39
C ALA A 213 -20.62 -11.68 -11.47
N GLU A 214 -19.37 -11.43 -11.06
CA GLU A 214 -19.03 -10.34 -10.16
C GLU A 214 -19.12 -8.99 -10.87
N ILE A 215 -18.62 -8.90 -12.11
CA ILE A 215 -18.78 -7.70 -12.95
C ILE A 215 -20.25 -7.44 -13.27
N LEU A 216 -21.04 -8.48 -13.54
CA LEU A 216 -22.47 -8.33 -13.81
C LEU A 216 -23.19 -7.71 -12.61
N ARG A 217 -22.95 -8.21 -11.39
CA ARG A 217 -23.49 -7.62 -10.15
C ARG A 217 -23.05 -6.17 -9.93
N SER A 218 -21.83 -5.81 -10.33
CA SER A 218 -21.34 -4.44 -10.26
C SER A 218 -22.14 -3.51 -11.18
N ILE A 219 -22.47 -3.97 -12.39
CA ILE A 219 -23.19 -3.19 -13.40
C ILE A 219 -24.70 -3.13 -13.12
N GLU A 220 -25.30 -4.22 -12.62
CA GLU A 220 -26.72 -4.27 -12.25
C GLU A 220 -27.11 -3.14 -11.28
N ASN A 221 -26.20 -2.78 -10.37
CA ASN A 221 -26.42 -1.74 -9.36
C ASN A 221 -25.85 -0.36 -9.74
N ALA A 222 -25.27 -0.20 -10.94
CA ALA A 222 -24.64 1.05 -11.37
C ALA A 222 -25.51 1.83 -12.36
N VAL A 223 -25.60 3.15 -12.18
CA VAL A 223 -26.17 4.05 -13.18
C VAL A 223 -25.08 4.44 -14.16
N VAL A 224 -25.37 4.24 -15.44
CA VAL A 224 -24.54 4.70 -16.55
C VAL A 224 -25.15 5.98 -17.10
N PRO A 225 -24.38 7.08 -17.28
CA PRO A 225 -24.89 8.30 -17.88
C PRO A 225 -25.57 8.05 -19.22
N GLU A 226 -26.62 8.82 -19.53
CA GLU A 226 -27.29 8.76 -20.83
C GLU A 226 -26.31 8.97 -21.99
N ASP A 227 -26.63 8.43 -23.16
CA ASP A 227 -25.81 8.49 -24.38
C ASP A 227 -24.34 8.07 -24.21
N THR A 228 -24.06 7.20 -23.24
CA THR A 228 -22.71 6.70 -22.96
C THR A 228 -22.69 5.19 -23.10
N PRO A 229 -22.03 4.66 -24.15
CA PRO A 229 -21.87 3.22 -24.31
C PRO A 229 -21.13 2.61 -23.11
N LEU A 230 -21.60 1.44 -22.69
CA LEU A 230 -21.00 0.65 -21.63
C LEU A 230 -20.09 -0.44 -22.20
N SER A 231 -18.89 -0.58 -21.64
CA SER A 231 -17.91 -1.61 -21.99
C SER A 231 -17.64 -2.58 -20.84
N VAL A 232 -17.41 -3.87 -21.17
CA VAL A 232 -17.26 -4.93 -20.17
C VAL A 232 -16.24 -5.98 -20.62
N PHE A 233 -15.16 -6.16 -19.85
CA PHE A 233 -14.05 -7.09 -20.14
C PHE A 233 -13.68 -7.90 -18.88
N PRO A 234 -14.49 -8.89 -18.48
CA PRO A 234 -14.23 -9.68 -17.27
C PRO A 234 -13.06 -10.64 -17.43
N ASN A 235 -12.49 -11.05 -16.29
CA ASN A 235 -11.58 -12.19 -16.27
C ASN A 235 -12.34 -13.50 -16.59
N ALA A 236 -11.62 -14.55 -16.99
CA ALA A 236 -12.17 -15.90 -17.11
C ALA A 236 -12.35 -16.56 -15.72
N GLY A 237 -13.02 -15.87 -14.80
CA GLY A 237 -13.18 -16.29 -13.41
C GLY A 237 -12.03 -15.84 -12.50
N ARG A 238 -11.93 -16.45 -11.32
CA ARG A 238 -10.85 -16.17 -10.37
C ARG A 238 -9.59 -16.95 -10.76
N LEU A 239 -8.45 -16.32 -10.56
CA LEU A 239 -7.15 -16.98 -10.67
C LEU A 239 -7.05 -18.08 -9.60
N ALA A 240 -6.84 -19.31 -10.05
CA ALA A 240 -6.56 -20.46 -9.20
C ALA A 240 -5.12 -20.94 -9.45
N MET A 241 -4.56 -21.64 -8.48
CA MET A 241 -3.29 -22.33 -8.62
C MET A 241 -3.55 -23.83 -8.44
N SER A 242 -3.24 -24.63 -9.46
CA SER A 242 -3.31 -26.09 -9.44
C SER A 242 -1.96 -26.63 -9.90
N ASP A 243 -1.36 -27.54 -9.13
CA ASP A 243 -0.08 -28.19 -9.46
C ASP A 243 1.07 -27.22 -9.80
N GLY A 244 1.12 -26.06 -9.11
CA GLY A 244 2.14 -25.03 -9.34
C GLY A 244 1.94 -24.20 -10.62
N GLN A 245 0.86 -24.42 -11.36
CA GLN A 245 0.47 -23.61 -12.52
C GLN A 245 -0.71 -22.72 -12.21
N TYR A 246 -0.68 -21.52 -12.78
CA TYR A 246 -1.78 -20.56 -12.68
C TYR A 246 -2.82 -20.85 -13.75
N SER A 247 -4.07 -21.05 -13.35
CA SER A 247 -5.19 -21.31 -14.27
C SER A 247 -6.42 -20.49 -13.90
N TYR A 248 -7.27 -20.24 -14.90
CA TYR A 248 -8.55 -19.56 -14.75
C TYR A 248 -9.67 -20.58 -14.95
N ALA A 249 -10.68 -20.55 -14.09
CA ALA A 249 -11.67 -21.63 -13.98
C ALA A 249 -12.86 -21.51 -14.96
N SER A 250 -13.11 -20.33 -15.53
CA SER A 250 -14.27 -20.13 -16.41
C SER A 250 -14.06 -20.85 -17.73
N VAL A 251 -15.07 -21.61 -18.16
CA VAL A 251 -15.13 -22.21 -19.49
C VAL A 251 -15.71 -21.24 -20.53
N PRO A 252 -15.39 -21.38 -21.83
CA PRO A 252 -15.88 -20.52 -22.91
C PRO A 252 -17.42 -20.39 -22.97
N GLN A 253 -18.16 -21.47 -22.74
CA GLN A 253 -19.63 -21.49 -22.79
C GLN A 253 -20.25 -20.54 -21.75
N TYR A 254 -19.77 -20.63 -20.51
CA TYR A 254 -20.21 -19.74 -19.43
C TYR A 254 -19.88 -18.27 -19.74
N PHE A 255 -18.74 -18.01 -20.40
CA PHE A 255 -18.38 -16.66 -20.83
C PHE A 255 -19.35 -16.12 -21.88
N GLY A 256 -19.72 -16.94 -22.89
CA GLY A 256 -20.73 -16.59 -23.89
C GLY A 256 -22.12 -16.33 -23.29
N GLU A 257 -22.58 -17.18 -22.37
CA GLU A 257 -23.85 -16.97 -21.66
C GLU A 257 -23.88 -15.63 -20.91
N ASN A 258 -22.78 -15.26 -20.25
CA ASN A 258 -22.70 -13.97 -19.57
C ASN A 258 -22.59 -12.79 -20.53
N ALA A 259 -22.04 -12.96 -21.74
CA ALA A 259 -22.05 -11.92 -22.77
C ALA A 259 -23.48 -11.50 -23.14
N LEU A 260 -24.42 -12.45 -23.21
CA LEU A 260 -25.85 -12.16 -23.40
C LEU A 260 -26.43 -11.36 -22.22
N ARG A 261 -25.99 -11.64 -21.00
CA ARG A 261 -26.41 -10.92 -19.80
C ARG A 261 -25.84 -9.51 -19.75
N PHE A 262 -24.59 -9.31 -20.17
CA PHE A 262 -23.99 -7.98 -20.31
C PHE A 262 -24.73 -7.15 -21.36
N ARG A 263 -25.07 -7.74 -22.52
CA ARG A 263 -25.93 -7.12 -23.52
C ARG A 263 -27.29 -6.73 -22.92
N ALA A 264 -27.91 -7.60 -22.12
CA ALA A 264 -29.16 -7.30 -21.43
C ALA A 264 -29.06 -6.13 -20.44
N GLN A 265 -27.87 -5.90 -19.89
CA GLN A 265 -27.56 -4.72 -19.07
C GLN A 265 -27.22 -3.48 -19.90
N GLY A 266 -27.28 -3.53 -21.23
CA GLY A 266 -26.99 -2.41 -22.14
C GLY A 266 -25.51 -2.26 -22.51
N ALA A 267 -24.66 -3.24 -22.21
CA ALA A 267 -23.26 -3.24 -22.67
C ALA A 267 -23.20 -3.39 -24.19
N ARG A 268 -22.33 -2.58 -24.81
CA ARG A 268 -22.18 -2.51 -26.28
C ARG A 268 -20.80 -2.91 -26.77
N LEU A 269 -19.79 -2.76 -25.93
CA LEU A 269 -18.44 -3.26 -26.17
C LEU A 269 -18.15 -4.38 -25.17
N ILE A 270 -18.09 -5.63 -25.63
CA ILE A 270 -17.94 -6.80 -24.75
C ILE A 270 -16.71 -7.59 -25.19
N GLY A 271 -15.75 -7.76 -24.29
CA GLY A 271 -14.47 -8.43 -24.53
C GLY A 271 -14.08 -9.33 -23.37
N GLY A 272 -12.79 -9.65 -23.28
CA GLY A 272 -12.21 -10.44 -22.19
C GLY A 272 -10.93 -9.84 -21.62
N CYS A 273 -10.66 -10.10 -20.35
CA CYS A 273 -9.40 -9.75 -19.70
C CYS A 273 -8.67 -11.04 -19.27
N CYS A 274 -7.97 -11.06 -18.14
CA CYS A 274 -7.07 -12.15 -17.76
C CYS A 274 -7.75 -13.53 -17.77
N GLY A 275 -7.06 -14.51 -18.37
CA GLY A 275 -7.52 -15.89 -18.52
C GLY A 275 -8.41 -16.14 -19.73
N THR A 276 -8.93 -15.11 -20.39
CA THR A 276 -9.70 -15.28 -21.63
C THR A 276 -8.76 -15.62 -22.79
N THR A 277 -9.25 -16.45 -23.71
CA THR A 277 -8.50 -17.01 -24.85
C THR A 277 -9.28 -16.79 -26.15
N PRO A 278 -8.70 -17.03 -27.33
CA PRO A 278 -9.44 -16.97 -28.60
C PRO A 278 -10.70 -17.84 -28.62
N GLU A 279 -10.73 -18.97 -27.89
CA GLU A 279 -11.93 -19.80 -27.74
C GLU A 279 -13.07 -19.05 -27.04
N HIS A 280 -12.76 -18.34 -25.96
CA HIS A 280 -13.76 -17.54 -25.23
C HIS A 280 -14.36 -16.47 -26.14
N ILE A 281 -13.51 -15.78 -26.89
CA ILE A 281 -13.94 -14.73 -27.83
C ILE A 281 -14.78 -15.33 -28.95
N ARG A 282 -14.44 -16.52 -29.46
CA ARG A 282 -15.22 -17.19 -30.51
C ARG A 282 -16.62 -17.57 -30.06
N VAL A 283 -16.74 -18.19 -28.89
CA VAL A 283 -18.04 -18.54 -28.32
C VAL A 283 -18.87 -17.28 -28.07
N MET A 284 -18.25 -16.22 -27.52
CA MET A 284 -18.92 -14.93 -27.32
C MET A 284 -19.38 -14.31 -28.65
N ALA A 285 -18.54 -14.32 -29.68
CA ALA A 285 -18.87 -13.80 -30.99
C ALA A 285 -20.05 -14.56 -31.63
N GLN A 286 -20.06 -15.88 -31.52
CA GLN A 286 -21.15 -16.72 -32.03
C GLN A 286 -22.48 -16.44 -31.33
N VAL A 287 -22.50 -16.32 -30.01
CA VAL A 287 -23.77 -16.09 -29.29
C VAL A 287 -24.29 -14.67 -29.47
N LEU A 288 -23.42 -13.69 -29.74
CA LEU A 288 -23.78 -12.30 -30.02
C LEU A 288 -24.02 -12.01 -31.52
N ALA A 289 -23.66 -12.92 -32.41
CA ALA A 289 -23.87 -12.76 -33.84
C ALA A 289 -25.35 -12.45 -34.16
N GLU A 290 -25.56 -11.51 -35.08
CA GLU A 290 -26.89 -11.08 -35.55
C GLU A 290 -27.82 -10.50 -34.46
N ARG A 291 -27.28 -10.16 -33.29
CA ARG A 291 -28.05 -9.48 -32.24
C ARG A 291 -27.81 -7.97 -32.27
N GLU A 292 -28.90 -7.22 -32.19
CA GLU A 292 -28.85 -5.76 -32.03
C GLU A 292 -28.49 -5.36 -30.60
N PRO A 293 -27.90 -4.18 -30.34
CA PRO A 293 -27.71 -3.67 -28.98
C PRO A 293 -29.06 -3.47 -28.28
N LEU A 294 -29.07 -3.59 -26.94
CA LEU A 294 -30.23 -3.23 -26.13
C LEU A 294 -29.98 -1.88 -25.43
N PRO A 295 -31.02 -1.06 -25.23
CA PRO A 295 -30.89 0.15 -24.43
C PRO A 295 -30.59 -0.20 -22.97
N ARG A 296 -29.77 0.63 -22.32
CA ARG A 296 -29.54 0.53 -20.87
C ARG A 296 -30.81 0.96 -20.14
N VAL A 297 -31.34 0.08 -19.30
CA VAL A 297 -32.31 0.45 -18.26
C VAL A 297 -31.52 0.64 -16.97
N ASN A 298 -31.31 1.90 -16.57
CA ASN A 298 -30.64 2.20 -15.32
C ASN A 298 -31.52 1.74 -14.14
N PRO A 299 -30.92 1.19 -13.06
CA PRO A 299 -31.67 0.83 -11.87
C PRO A 299 -32.31 2.09 -11.28
N VAL A 300 -33.47 1.91 -10.63
CA VAL A 300 -34.02 2.95 -9.76
C VAL A 300 -33.08 3.03 -8.56
N VAL A 301 -32.17 3.99 -8.61
CA VAL A 301 -31.32 4.29 -7.46
C VAL A 301 -32.22 5.02 -6.48
N ASP A 302 -32.45 4.42 -5.32
CA ASP A 302 -32.93 5.18 -4.18
C ASP A 302 -31.87 6.26 -3.95
N THR A 303 -32.21 7.52 -4.19
CA THR A 303 -31.27 8.66 -4.10
C THR A 303 -30.70 8.81 -2.69
N GLN A 304 -31.18 8.02 -1.73
CA GLN A 304 -30.59 7.82 -0.41
C GLN A 304 -29.27 7.04 -0.41
N GLU A 305 -28.87 6.36 -1.49
CA GLU A 305 -27.54 5.76 -1.61
C GLU A 305 -26.43 6.74 -2.04
N GLU A 306 -26.74 8.03 -2.23
CA GLU A 306 -25.76 9.08 -1.93
C GLU A 306 -25.60 9.15 -0.42
N ALA A 307 -24.76 8.26 0.08
CA ALA A 307 -24.48 8.07 1.49
C ALA A 307 -25.77 7.85 2.30
N GLU A 308 -26.14 6.59 2.53
CA GLU A 308 -26.23 6.26 3.96
C GLU A 308 -24.88 6.72 4.50
N PRO A 309 -24.81 7.74 5.38
CA PRO A 309 -23.59 7.91 6.13
C PRO A 309 -23.41 6.53 6.73
N LEU A 310 -22.39 5.78 6.30
CA LEU A 310 -21.91 4.67 7.10
C LEU A 310 -21.87 5.31 8.47
N ILE A 311 -22.69 4.81 9.40
CA ILE A 311 -22.70 5.33 10.75
C ILE A 311 -21.30 4.99 11.23
N ARG A 312 -20.35 5.88 10.94
CA ARG A 312 -18.95 5.77 11.29
C ARG A 312 -19.02 6.15 12.75
N ILE A 313 -19.28 5.13 13.55
CA ILE A 313 -19.25 5.27 14.98
C ILE A 313 -17.82 5.72 15.25
N ASP A 314 -17.67 6.98 15.67
CA ASP A 314 -16.37 7.41 16.14
C ASP A 314 -16.01 6.48 17.29
N PRO A 315 -14.79 5.93 17.31
CA PRO A 315 -14.40 5.05 18.39
C PRO A 315 -14.55 5.78 19.72
N PRO A 316 -14.84 5.06 20.81
CA PRO A 316 -15.01 5.67 22.13
C PRO A 316 -13.85 6.62 22.43
N ALA A 317 -14.16 7.74 23.08
CA ALA A 317 -13.19 8.79 23.40
C ALA A 317 -11.95 8.16 24.05
N ARG A 318 -10.79 8.33 23.42
CA ARG A 318 -9.53 7.81 23.95
C ARG A 318 -9.18 8.56 25.24
N LYS A 319 -8.50 7.89 26.17
CA LYS A 319 -7.64 8.60 27.14
C LYS A 319 -6.64 9.46 26.36
N GLN A 320 -6.20 10.58 26.95
CA GLN A 320 -5.11 11.38 26.36
C GLN A 320 -3.94 10.46 26.03
N GLY A 321 -3.57 10.39 24.74
CA GLY A 321 -2.45 9.60 24.25
C GLY A 321 -1.13 10.29 24.54
N ILE A 322 -0.03 9.63 24.18
CA ILE A 322 1.32 10.17 24.39
C ILE A 322 1.55 11.51 23.67
N VAL A 323 0.93 11.72 22.50
CA VAL A 323 1.07 12.95 21.70
C VAL A 323 0.43 14.15 22.40
N GLU A 324 -0.74 13.97 23.01
CA GLU A 324 -1.38 15.03 23.78
C GLU A 324 -0.64 15.29 25.09
N THR A 325 -0.21 14.22 25.76
CA THR A 325 0.47 14.31 27.06
C THR A 325 1.80 15.06 26.94
N VAL A 326 2.58 14.77 25.91
CA VAL A 326 3.91 15.35 25.69
C VAL A 326 3.87 16.83 25.32
N ALA A 327 2.78 17.31 24.75
CA ALA A 327 2.59 18.74 24.49
C ALA A 327 2.58 19.55 25.80
N HIS A 328 2.04 18.99 26.88
CA HIS A 328 1.82 19.69 28.15
C HIS A 328 2.92 19.44 29.19
N ARG A 329 3.52 18.25 29.22
CA ARG A 329 4.55 17.90 30.21
C ARG A 329 5.55 16.89 29.67
N HIS A 330 6.67 16.71 30.37
CA HIS A 330 7.56 15.60 30.07
C HIS A 330 6.80 14.27 30.17
N THR A 331 7.01 13.45 29.15
CA THR A 331 6.32 12.18 28.94
C THR A 331 7.35 11.06 28.81
N VAL A 332 7.14 9.98 29.55
CA VAL A 332 8.10 8.87 29.66
C VAL A 332 7.50 7.60 29.07
N ILE A 333 8.10 7.12 27.99
CA ILE A 333 7.82 5.80 27.41
C ILE A 333 8.92 4.86 27.87
N VAL A 334 8.58 3.65 28.29
CA VAL A 334 9.58 2.64 28.68
C VAL A 334 9.44 1.38 27.84
N GLU A 335 10.50 0.95 27.15
CA GLU A 335 10.54 -0.35 26.48
C GLU A 335 10.73 -1.45 27.51
N LEU A 336 9.79 -2.40 27.50
CA LEU A 336 9.92 -3.67 28.17
C LEU A 336 9.64 -4.74 27.12
N ASP A 337 10.70 -5.39 26.67
CA ASP A 337 10.61 -6.39 25.61
C ASP A 337 9.76 -7.59 26.06
N PRO A 338 8.97 -8.21 25.16
CA PRO A 338 8.35 -9.50 25.44
C PRO A 338 9.37 -10.61 25.77
N PRO A 339 9.04 -11.56 26.68
CA PRO A 339 9.91 -12.69 27.00
C PRO A 339 10.10 -13.61 25.78
N ARG A 340 11.21 -14.36 25.80
CA ARG A 340 11.55 -15.37 24.78
C ARG A 340 11.03 -16.77 25.12
N ASP A 341 10.32 -16.91 26.23
CA ASP A 341 9.76 -18.15 26.73
C ASP A 341 8.27 -17.97 27.07
N LEU A 342 7.65 -18.99 27.68
CA LEU A 342 6.23 -19.00 28.02
C LEU A 342 5.91 -18.32 29.37
N ASP A 343 6.92 -18.01 30.19
CA ASP A 343 6.72 -17.38 31.49
C ASP A 343 6.55 -15.85 31.34
N THR A 344 5.43 -15.35 31.86
CA THR A 344 5.08 -13.93 31.82
C THR A 344 5.27 -13.23 33.15
N GLU A 345 5.60 -13.96 34.22
CA GLU A 345 5.56 -13.43 35.58
C GLU A 345 6.54 -12.27 35.79
N LYS A 346 7.79 -12.43 35.33
CA LYS A 346 8.80 -11.36 35.42
C LYS A 346 8.40 -10.12 34.60
N PHE A 347 7.83 -10.33 33.41
CA PHE A 347 7.33 -9.24 32.56
C PHE A 347 6.21 -8.46 33.26
N LEU A 348 5.24 -9.15 33.85
CA LEU A 348 4.11 -8.53 34.55
C LEU A 348 4.56 -7.79 35.82
N ARG A 349 5.52 -8.32 36.58
CA ARG A 349 6.15 -7.59 37.70
C ARG A 349 6.83 -6.31 37.24
N GLY A 350 7.62 -6.37 36.17
CA GLY A 350 8.27 -5.20 35.59
C GLY A 350 7.29 -4.15 35.12
N THR A 351 6.19 -4.59 34.50
CA THR A 351 5.11 -3.70 34.05
C THR A 351 4.48 -2.94 35.21
N ALA A 352 4.09 -3.65 36.28
CA ALA A 352 3.53 -3.03 37.47
C ALA A 352 4.51 -2.03 38.10
N ALA A 353 5.79 -2.41 38.23
CA ALA A 353 6.82 -1.53 38.80
C ALA A 353 7.04 -0.26 37.96
N LEU A 354 7.03 -0.36 36.63
CA LEU A 354 7.17 0.78 35.72
C LEU A 354 5.95 1.70 35.76
N GLN A 355 4.76 1.14 35.87
CA GLN A 355 3.54 1.93 36.04
C GLN A 355 3.54 2.68 37.38
N ASP A 356 3.92 2.01 38.47
CA ASP A 356 4.05 2.63 39.80
C ASP A 356 5.13 3.71 39.84
N ALA A 357 6.20 3.55 39.04
CA ALA A 357 7.23 4.58 38.85
C ALA A 357 6.70 5.81 38.09
N GLY A 358 5.56 5.66 37.42
CA GLY A 358 4.91 6.71 36.65
C GLY A 358 5.26 6.71 35.18
N ALA A 359 5.53 5.57 34.54
CA ALA A 359 5.64 5.53 33.08
C ALA A 359 4.29 5.91 32.42
N ASP A 360 4.31 6.74 31.37
CA ASP A 360 3.10 7.13 30.63
C ASP A 360 2.62 6.04 29.68
N ALA A 361 3.57 5.31 29.09
CA ALA A 361 3.31 4.16 28.25
C ALA A 361 4.44 3.14 28.39
N ILE A 362 4.10 1.87 28.23
CA ILE A 362 5.08 0.78 28.14
C ILE A 362 5.06 0.28 26.70
N THR A 363 6.23 0.32 26.06
CA THR A 363 6.37 -0.12 24.67
C THR A 363 6.90 -1.53 24.57
N LEU A 364 6.38 -2.32 23.63
CA LEU A 364 6.71 -3.72 23.43
C LEU A 364 7.10 -4.00 21.99
N ALA A 365 8.32 -4.49 21.78
CA ALA A 365 8.79 -4.83 20.44
C ALA A 365 8.10 -6.06 19.84
N ASP A 366 7.95 -6.05 18.51
CA ASP A 366 7.42 -7.15 17.70
C ASP A 366 8.60 -7.98 17.18
N ASN A 367 8.94 -9.05 17.92
CA ASN A 367 10.08 -9.93 17.62
C ASN A 367 11.38 -9.15 17.35
N SER A 368 11.85 -8.39 18.36
CA SER A 368 13.08 -7.58 18.25
C SER A 368 14.27 -8.42 17.80
N LEU A 369 15.12 -7.86 16.93
CA LEU A 369 16.26 -8.54 16.33
C LEU A 369 15.89 -9.81 15.55
N ALA A 370 14.67 -9.88 15.03
CA ALA A 370 14.10 -11.07 14.38
C ALA A 370 14.11 -12.33 15.26
N THR A 371 14.24 -12.18 16.57
CA THR A 371 14.22 -13.29 17.52
C THR A 371 12.78 -13.55 17.96
N THR A 372 12.41 -14.83 17.99
CA THR A 372 11.07 -15.24 18.42
C THR A 372 10.81 -14.81 19.86
N ARG A 373 9.68 -14.13 20.09
CA ARG A 373 9.21 -13.72 21.41
C ARG A 373 7.72 -13.95 21.54
N MET A 374 7.23 -13.90 22.78
CA MET A 374 5.79 -13.91 23.03
C MET A 374 5.11 -12.73 22.29
N SER A 375 3.89 -12.95 21.80
CA SER A 375 3.12 -11.93 21.09
C SER A 375 2.98 -10.66 21.94
N ASN A 376 3.48 -9.54 21.41
CA ASN A 376 3.35 -8.23 22.05
C ASN A 376 1.89 -7.78 22.19
N MET A 377 1.00 -8.17 21.26
CA MET A 377 -0.44 -7.93 21.35
C MET A 377 -1.08 -8.68 22.53
N ALA A 378 -0.72 -9.94 22.73
CA ALA A 378 -1.24 -10.72 23.86
C ALA A 378 -0.79 -10.11 25.19
N LEU A 379 0.50 -9.79 25.32
CA LEU A 379 1.03 -9.17 26.54
C LEU A 379 0.49 -7.76 26.76
N GLY A 380 0.42 -6.94 25.71
CA GLY A 380 -0.18 -5.61 25.73
C GLY A 380 -1.62 -5.62 26.24
N SER A 381 -2.42 -6.60 25.79
CA SER A 381 -3.78 -6.81 26.29
C SER A 381 -3.80 -7.20 27.77
N ILE A 382 -2.96 -8.17 28.16
CA ILE A 382 -2.89 -8.64 29.56
C ILE A 382 -2.47 -7.53 30.51
N MET A 383 -1.44 -6.74 30.17
CA MET A 383 -0.97 -5.64 31.02
C MET A 383 -2.02 -4.54 31.15
N LYS A 384 -2.73 -4.22 30.05
CA LYS A 384 -3.78 -3.22 30.05
C LYS A 384 -4.95 -3.67 30.93
N ALA A 385 -5.37 -4.92 30.80
CA ALA A 385 -6.46 -5.49 31.58
C ALA A 385 -6.11 -5.63 33.08
N LYS A 386 -4.89 -6.05 33.41
CA LYS A 386 -4.49 -6.31 34.81
C LYS A 386 -4.12 -5.06 35.58
N PHE A 387 -3.41 -4.12 34.95
CA PHE A 387 -2.81 -2.99 35.66
C PHE A 387 -3.33 -1.64 35.16
N GLY A 388 -4.04 -1.60 34.02
CA GLY A 388 -4.45 -0.34 33.39
C GLY A 388 -3.27 0.42 32.76
N ALA A 389 -2.10 -0.22 32.64
CA ALA A 389 -0.94 0.32 31.96
C ALA A 389 -1.25 0.52 30.47
N GLU A 390 -0.72 1.60 29.89
CA GLU A 390 -1.00 1.97 28.50
C GLU A 390 0.02 1.31 27.55
N PRO A 391 -0.39 0.36 26.69
CA PRO A 391 0.52 -0.31 25.77
C PRO A 391 0.79 0.53 24.53
N LEU A 392 2.05 0.59 24.12
CA LEU A 392 2.50 1.07 22.82
C LEU A 392 3.13 -0.13 22.08
N LEU A 393 2.52 -0.62 21.01
CA LEU A 393 3.00 -1.86 20.37
C LEU A 393 3.78 -1.58 19.10
N HIS A 394 4.96 -2.19 18.96
CA HIS A 394 5.67 -2.16 17.69
C HIS A 394 4.93 -3.04 16.68
N ILE A 395 4.98 -2.66 15.40
CA ILE A 395 4.47 -3.45 14.28
C ILE A 395 5.58 -3.53 13.25
N ALA A 396 6.14 -4.73 13.05
CA ALA A 396 7.18 -4.96 12.06
C ALA A 396 6.57 -5.25 10.68
N CYS A 397 7.09 -4.60 9.63
CA CYS A 397 6.73 -4.90 8.24
C CYS A 397 7.23 -6.28 7.76
N ARG A 398 8.14 -6.90 8.51
CA ARG A 398 8.78 -8.18 8.18
C ARG A 398 7.87 -9.39 8.35
N ASP A 399 7.04 -9.40 9.39
CA ASP A 399 6.48 -10.65 9.93
C ASP A 399 5.15 -11.07 9.29
N ARG A 400 4.40 -10.13 8.69
CA ARG A 400 3.04 -10.37 8.21
C ARG A 400 2.83 -9.77 6.81
N ASN A 401 2.06 -10.48 5.99
CA ASN A 401 1.57 -9.98 4.70
C ASN A 401 0.46 -8.95 4.90
N LEU A 402 0.00 -8.31 3.82
CA LEU A 402 -1.04 -7.27 3.89
C LEU A 402 -2.32 -7.70 4.63
N ILE A 403 -2.76 -8.94 4.40
CA ILE A 403 -3.94 -9.51 5.05
C ILE A 403 -3.70 -9.63 6.56
N GLY A 404 -2.55 -10.18 6.94
CA GLY A 404 -2.12 -10.33 8.33
C GLY A 404 -1.96 -8.99 9.05
N GLN A 405 -1.40 -7.98 8.38
CA GLN A 405 -1.24 -6.64 8.96
C GLN A 405 -2.58 -5.96 9.24
N GLN A 406 -3.53 -5.99 8.28
CA GLN A 406 -4.86 -5.41 8.52
C GLN A 406 -5.59 -6.15 9.64
N SER A 407 -5.58 -7.49 9.62
CA SER A 407 -6.21 -8.31 10.66
C SER A 407 -5.61 -8.02 12.05
N HIS A 408 -4.28 -7.89 12.13
CA HIS A 408 -3.59 -7.56 13.37
C HIS A 408 -4.01 -6.18 13.92
N LEU A 409 -4.04 -5.15 13.07
CA LEU A 409 -4.52 -3.82 13.44
C LEU A 409 -5.99 -3.84 13.88
N MET A 410 -6.86 -4.56 13.18
CA MET A 410 -8.26 -4.72 13.61
C MET A 410 -8.36 -5.36 15.01
N GLY A 411 -7.50 -6.34 15.30
CA GLY A 411 -7.38 -6.94 16.63
C GLY A 411 -6.92 -5.94 17.69
N LEU A 412 -5.89 -5.14 17.40
CA LEU A 412 -5.42 -4.08 18.31
C LEU A 412 -6.51 -3.06 18.63
N HIS A 413 -7.23 -2.61 17.59
CA HIS A 413 -8.37 -1.71 17.75
C HIS A 413 -9.46 -2.29 18.67
N ALA A 414 -9.83 -3.57 18.45
CA ALA A 414 -10.83 -4.25 19.28
C ALA A 414 -10.38 -4.40 20.75
N LEU A 415 -9.08 -4.54 21.00
CA LEU A 415 -8.48 -4.58 22.33
C LEU A 415 -8.31 -3.20 22.98
N GLY A 416 -8.71 -2.13 22.29
CA GLY A 416 -8.50 -0.75 22.73
C GLY A 416 -7.03 -0.34 22.75
N ILE A 417 -6.17 -1.01 21.99
CA ILE A 417 -4.75 -0.70 21.84
C ILE A 417 -4.60 0.12 20.56
N ASN A 418 -4.40 1.42 20.71
CA ASN A 418 -4.39 2.36 19.59
C ASN A 418 -3.06 3.11 19.43
N GLN A 419 -2.04 2.81 20.24
CA GLN A 419 -0.72 3.42 20.10
C GLN A 419 0.25 2.38 19.53
N VAL A 420 0.80 2.67 18.36
CA VAL A 420 1.64 1.72 17.61
C VAL A 420 2.92 2.38 17.13
N LEU A 421 4.03 1.64 17.10
CA LEU A 421 5.29 2.08 16.49
C LEU A 421 5.53 1.24 15.23
N VAL A 422 5.46 1.86 14.06
CA VAL A 422 5.74 1.16 12.80
C VAL A 422 7.25 1.07 12.58
N VAL A 423 7.74 -0.15 12.45
CA VAL A 423 9.16 -0.44 12.18
C VAL A 423 9.30 -1.31 10.94
N THR A 424 10.39 -1.11 10.20
CA THR A 424 10.70 -1.99 9.06
C THR A 424 10.92 -3.43 9.57
N GLY A 425 11.70 -3.59 10.64
CA GLY A 425 12.11 -4.90 11.18
C GLY A 425 13.39 -5.43 10.53
N ASP A 426 14.23 -6.10 11.32
CA ASP A 426 15.47 -6.73 10.87
C ASP A 426 15.20 -8.01 10.08
N PRO A 427 15.82 -8.27 8.91
CA PRO A 427 15.55 -9.48 8.12
C PRO A 427 15.50 -10.78 8.93
N ALA A 428 14.52 -11.65 8.65
CA ALA A 428 14.25 -12.86 9.45
C ALA A 428 15.46 -13.80 9.57
N ARG A 429 16.29 -13.85 8.51
CA ARG A 429 17.55 -14.62 8.47
C ARG A 429 18.57 -14.26 9.56
N PHE A 430 18.46 -13.09 10.18
CA PHE A 430 19.34 -12.66 11.27
C PHE A 430 18.86 -13.13 12.65
N GLY A 431 17.64 -13.66 12.71
CA GLY A 431 17.02 -14.16 13.93
C GLY A 431 17.43 -15.59 14.30
N ASP A 432 16.66 -16.16 15.22
CA ASP A 432 16.82 -17.54 15.70
C ASP A 432 16.18 -18.60 14.78
N LEU A 433 15.39 -18.16 13.79
CA LEU A 433 14.73 -19.02 12.79
C LEU A 433 15.18 -18.64 11.37
N PRO A 434 16.40 -19.00 10.93
CA PRO A 434 16.97 -18.55 9.66
C PRO A 434 16.21 -19.02 8.41
N GLY A 435 15.38 -20.07 8.53
CA GLY A 435 14.52 -20.56 7.46
C GLY A 435 13.21 -19.78 7.27
N ALA A 436 12.89 -18.83 8.15
CA ALA A 436 11.67 -18.04 8.05
C ALA A 436 11.76 -17.00 6.92
N SER A 437 10.67 -16.85 6.17
CA SER A 437 10.56 -15.83 5.12
C SER A 437 10.45 -14.43 5.73
N SER A 438 11.09 -13.44 5.10
CA SER A 438 10.81 -12.03 5.39
C SER A 438 9.76 -11.53 4.41
N VAL A 439 8.59 -11.13 4.91
CA VAL A 439 7.42 -10.85 4.07
C VAL A 439 7.58 -9.52 3.34
N PHE A 440 7.71 -8.41 4.07
CA PHE A 440 7.95 -7.07 3.50
C PHE A 440 7.02 -6.67 2.34
N ASP A 441 5.74 -7.12 2.35
CA ASP A 441 4.72 -6.69 1.37
C ASP A 441 4.58 -5.16 1.30
N VAL A 442 4.90 -4.48 2.40
CA VAL A 442 4.82 -3.03 2.56
C VAL A 442 6.06 -2.48 3.24
N SER A 443 6.46 -1.26 2.87
CA SER A 443 7.45 -0.51 3.63
C SER A 443 6.84 0.11 4.88
N SER A 444 7.69 0.62 5.79
CA SER A 444 7.19 1.37 6.95
C SER A 444 6.44 2.64 6.57
N PHE A 445 6.74 3.26 5.41
CA PHE A 445 5.98 4.42 4.92
C PHE A 445 4.57 4.01 4.51
N ASP A 446 4.47 2.91 3.77
CA ASP A 446 3.20 2.42 3.24
C ASP A 446 2.30 1.98 4.40
N LEU A 447 2.84 1.26 5.38
CA LEU A 447 2.07 0.81 6.53
C LEU A 447 1.55 1.99 7.37
N ILE A 448 2.32 3.08 7.54
CA ILE A 448 1.84 4.30 8.20
C ILE A 448 0.61 4.87 7.46
N ARG A 449 0.69 5.03 6.12
CA ARG A 449 -0.43 5.53 5.31
C ARG A 449 -1.66 4.64 5.42
N MET A 450 -1.45 3.33 5.36
CA MET A 450 -2.54 2.36 5.44
C MET A 450 -3.21 2.33 6.82
N ILE A 451 -2.45 2.54 7.91
CA ILE A 451 -3.03 2.73 9.25
C ILE A 451 -3.85 4.02 9.30
N LYS A 452 -3.38 5.12 8.68
CA LYS A 452 -4.17 6.35 8.57
C LYS A 452 -5.46 6.18 7.76
N GLN A 453 -5.42 5.39 6.69
CA GLN A 453 -6.61 5.00 5.94
C GLN A 453 -7.65 4.26 6.81
N LEU A 454 -7.22 3.41 7.75
CA LEU A 454 -8.13 2.80 8.74
C LEU A 454 -8.77 3.86 9.66
N ASN A 455 -8.01 4.89 10.07
CA ASN A 455 -8.54 6.00 10.86
C ASN A 455 -9.57 6.84 10.08
N GLU A 456 -9.41 6.94 8.76
CA GLU A 456 -10.40 7.57 7.89
C GLU A 456 -11.67 6.71 7.74
N GLY A 457 -11.60 5.43 8.11
CA GLY A 457 -12.71 4.47 8.07
C GLY A 457 -12.73 3.63 6.82
N TYR A 458 -11.56 3.33 6.24
CA TYR A 458 -11.43 2.47 5.06
C TYR A 458 -10.45 1.32 5.32
N SER A 459 -10.79 0.10 4.91
CA SER A 459 -9.86 -1.04 4.88
C SER A 459 -8.71 -0.78 3.92
N PHE A 460 -7.65 -1.60 3.96
CA PHE A 460 -6.53 -1.53 3.02
C PHE A 460 -6.95 -1.76 1.56
N SER A 461 -8.05 -2.49 1.34
CA SER A 461 -8.66 -2.67 0.03
C SER A 461 -9.51 -1.48 -0.44
N GLY A 462 -9.68 -0.45 0.40
CA GLY A 462 -10.49 0.73 0.08
C GLY A 462 -11.96 0.64 0.50
N LYS A 463 -12.37 -0.46 1.15
CA LYS A 463 -13.76 -0.60 1.57
C LYS A 463 -14.07 0.29 2.76
N PRO A 464 -15.21 0.98 2.75
CA PRO A 464 -15.70 1.63 3.95
C PRO A 464 -15.87 0.62 5.10
N LEU A 465 -15.40 0.99 6.29
CA LEU A 465 -15.61 0.27 7.54
C LEU A 465 -16.80 0.87 8.28
N LYS A 466 -17.52 0.02 9.02
CA LYS A 466 -18.61 0.46 9.91
C LYS A 466 -18.12 1.33 11.07
N GLN A 467 -16.84 1.28 11.39
CA GLN A 467 -16.22 2.03 12.47
C GLN A 467 -14.84 2.52 12.02
N ARG A 468 -14.49 3.74 12.41
CA ARG A 468 -13.13 4.28 12.22
C ARG A 468 -12.18 3.72 13.26
N ALA A 469 -10.94 3.47 12.86
CA ALA A 469 -9.88 3.31 13.84
C ALA A 469 -9.46 4.67 14.43
N ASN A 470 -8.66 4.65 15.49
CA ASN A 470 -8.12 5.85 16.14
C ASN A 470 -6.64 5.68 16.50
N PHE A 471 -5.87 5.05 15.62
CA PHE A 471 -4.45 4.81 15.84
C PHE A 471 -3.63 6.10 15.91
N VAL A 472 -2.79 6.18 16.94
CA VAL A 472 -1.63 7.08 17.04
C VAL A 472 -0.41 6.31 16.57
N VAL A 473 0.22 6.78 15.50
CA VAL A 473 1.22 6.05 14.73
C VAL A 473 2.58 6.68 14.91
N GLY A 474 3.47 5.94 15.58
CA GLY A 474 4.86 6.30 15.75
C GLY A 474 5.72 5.82 14.59
N ALA A 475 6.83 6.52 14.37
CA ALA A 475 7.89 6.10 13.47
C ALA A 475 9.24 6.02 14.18
N ALA A 476 9.99 4.94 13.93
CA ALA A 476 11.36 4.82 14.43
C ALA A 476 12.34 5.70 13.63
N PHE A 477 13.29 6.34 14.31
CA PHE A 477 14.38 7.12 13.73
C PHE A 477 15.73 6.57 14.16
N ASN A 478 16.60 6.27 13.19
CA ASN A 478 17.98 5.90 13.46
C ASN A 478 18.89 7.08 13.11
N PRO A 479 19.42 7.80 14.12
CA PRO A 479 20.35 8.91 13.90
C PRO A 479 21.79 8.44 13.61
N HIS A 480 22.09 7.16 13.84
CA HIS A 480 23.45 6.60 13.82
C HIS A 480 23.99 6.23 12.45
N VAL A 481 23.60 6.98 11.42
CA VAL A 481 24.01 6.72 10.04
C VAL A 481 25.11 7.68 9.60
N ARG A 482 25.96 7.24 8.67
CA ARG A 482 27.01 8.09 8.09
C ARG A 482 26.45 9.35 7.41
N GLN A 483 25.27 9.23 6.81
CA GLN A 483 24.59 10.32 6.10
C GLN A 483 23.35 10.77 6.89
N PHE A 484 23.58 11.59 7.91
CA PHE A 484 22.51 12.08 8.79
C PHE A 484 21.40 12.83 8.02
N ASP A 485 21.77 13.71 7.08
CA ASP A 485 20.78 14.47 6.29
C ASP A 485 19.89 13.54 5.45
N ALA A 486 20.43 12.41 5.00
CA ALA A 486 19.64 11.40 4.30
C ALA A 486 18.66 10.68 5.25
N ALA A 487 19.06 10.43 6.50
CA ALA A 487 18.16 9.92 7.53
C ALA A 487 17.08 10.94 7.93
N LEU A 488 17.41 12.24 8.00
CA LEU A 488 16.42 13.30 8.22
C LEU A 488 15.41 13.38 7.08
N ARG A 489 15.85 13.40 5.82
CA ARG A 489 14.93 13.33 4.67
C ARG A 489 14.04 12.09 4.69
N ARG A 490 14.58 10.96 5.19
CA ARG A 490 13.79 9.74 5.36
C ARG A 490 12.78 9.87 6.50
N LEU A 491 13.14 10.56 7.58
CA LEU A 491 12.26 10.88 8.71
C LEU A 491 11.10 11.78 8.26
N GLU A 492 11.40 12.85 7.53
CA GLU A 492 10.40 13.77 6.94
C GLU A 492 9.37 13.02 6.10
N LYS A 493 9.82 12.08 5.26
CA LYS A 493 8.91 11.20 4.50
C LYS A 493 8.02 10.32 5.37
N LYS A 494 8.41 9.98 6.60
CA LYS A 494 7.53 9.27 7.55
C LYS A 494 6.49 10.21 8.15
N VAL A 495 6.87 11.46 8.42
CA VAL A 495 5.94 12.51 8.86
C VAL A 495 4.92 12.80 7.77
N GLU A 496 5.36 12.98 6.51
CA GLU A 496 4.49 13.11 5.33
C GLU A 496 3.56 11.91 5.13
N ALA A 497 4.00 10.70 5.49
CA ALA A 497 3.17 9.50 5.44
C ALA A 497 2.08 9.47 6.51
N GLY A 498 2.20 10.33 7.55
CA GLY A 498 1.24 10.47 8.64
C GLY A 498 1.75 10.00 10.00
N ALA A 499 3.06 9.93 10.26
CA ALA A 499 3.53 9.65 11.62
C ALA A 499 3.13 10.78 12.59
N ASP A 500 2.57 10.42 13.76
CA ASP A 500 2.14 11.36 14.81
C ASP A 500 3.24 11.66 15.83
N PHE A 501 4.25 10.79 15.94
CA PHE A 501 5.41 10.97 16.81
C PHE A 501 6.61 10.16 16.33
N ILE A 502 7.79 10.53 16.80
CA ILE A 502 9.06 9.84 16.47
C ILE A 502 9.67 9.22 17.72
N MET A 503 10.26 8.03 17.60
CA MET A 503 11.10 7.43 18.63
C MET A 503 12.50 7.18 18.08
N THR A 504 13.54 7.65 18.77
CA THR A 504 14.92 7.46 18.32
C THR A 504 15.49 6.13 18.82
N GLN A 505 16.49 5.60 18.10
CA GLN A 505 17.44 4.65 18.70
C GLN A 505 18.21 5.29 19.87
N PRO A 506 18.78 4.49 20.79
CA PRO A 506 19.43 5.02 21.99
C PRO A 506 20.62 5.93 21.68
N LEU A 507 20.70 7.05 22.38
CA LEU A 507 21.77 8.05 22.31
C LEU A 507 22.64 7.99 23.56
N TYR A 508 23.92 8.34 23.42
CA TYR A 508 24.92 8.21 24.48
C TYR A 508 25.82 9.44 24.66
N ASP A 509 25.50 10.53 23.98
CA ASP A 509 26.27 11.77 24.02
C ASP A 509 25.39 12.99 23.73
N ARG A 510 25.85 14.15 24.20
CA ARG A 510 25.19 15.46 24.05
C ARG A 510 25.10 15.89 22.59
N GLU A 511 26.20 15.75 21.84
CA GLU A 511 26.31 16.23 20.46
C GLU A 511 25.22 15.62 19.58
N SER A 512 24.95 14.33 19.74
CA SER A 512 23.90 13.62 19.01
C SER A 512 22.50 14.12 19.38
N ILE A 513 22.23 14.41 20.66
CA ILE A 513 20.94 14.97 21.11
C ILE A 513 20.72 16.36 20.51
N GLU A 514 21.71 17.24 20.60
CA GLU A 514 21.67 18.61 20.06
C GLU A 514 21.51 18.60 18.54
N ARG A 515 22.23 17.71 17.84
CA ARG A 515 22.13 17.56 16.39
C ARG A 515 20.74 17.10 15.95
N ILE A 516 20.11 16.19 16.71
CA ILE A 516 18.72 15.78 16.44
C ILE A 516 17.78 16.95 16.66
N TYR A 517 17.95 17.71 17.76
CA TYR A 517 17.12 18.88 18.04
C TYR A 517 17.17 19.89 16.89
N GLU A 518 18.36 20.31 16.49
CA GLU A 518 18.50 21.28 15.38
C GLU A 518 17.96 20.72 14.06
N GLY A 519 18.22 19.44 13.78
CA GLY A 519 17.77 18.78 12.55
C GLY A 519 16.27 18.46 12.50
N THR A 520 15.53 18.64 13.59
CA THR A 520 14.10 18.26 13.66
C THR A 520 13.20 19.32 14.27
N ARG A 521 13.73 20.47 14.72
CA ARG A 521 12.95 21.58 15.29
C ARG A 521 11.86 22.14 14.36
N HIS A 522 11.96 21.88 13.06
CA HIS A 522 10.97 22.28 12.06
C HIS A 522 9.80 21.31 11.94
N LEU A 523 9.84 20.16 12.62
CA LEU A 523 8.77 19.18 12.61
C LEU A 523 7.73 19.52 13.68
N ASP A 524 6.44 19.49 13.32
CA ASP A 524 5.32 19.80 14.22
C ASP A 524 4.89 18.61 15.11
N ILE A 525 5.62 17.50 15.06
CA ILE A 525 5.32 16.28 15.82
C ILE A 525 6.34 16.03 16.93
N PRO A 526 5.92 15.46 18.07
CA PRO A 526 6.84 15.20 19.17
C PRO A 526 7.86 14.11 18.86
N ILE A 527 9.04 14.26 19.47
CA ILE A 527 10.15 13.32 19.38
C ILE A 527 10.47 12.79 20.77
N PHE A 528 10.56 11.48 20.87
CA PHE A 528 10.93 10.76 22.08
C PHE A 528 12.37 10.28 21.96
N ILE A 529 13.24 10.85 22.80
CA ILE A 529 14.67 10.56 22.79
C ILE A 529 14.97 9.26 23.52
N GLY A 530 15.55 8.32 22.78
CA GLY A 530 15.96 7.00 23.27
C GLY A 530 17.19 7.09 24.17
N ILE A 531 17.10 6.53 25.38
CA ILE A 531 18.20 6.39 26.34
C ILE A 531 18.16 4.98 26.91
N MET A 532 19.30 4.28 26.84
CA MET A 532 19.45 2.93 27.41
C MET A 532 20.57 2.95 28.46
N PRO A 533 20.30 2.64 29.75
CA PRO A 533 21.36 2.57 30.74
C PRO A 533 22.29 1.37 30.49
N LEU A 534 23.56 1.53 30.85
CA LEU A 534 24.59 0.50 30.67
C LEU A 534 24.58 -0.50 31.84
N THR A 535 24.69 -1.80 31.58
CA THR A 535 24.64 -2.79 32.67
C THR A 535 26.00 -3.18 33.23
N SER A 536 27.07 -3.02 32.44
CA SER A 536 28.45 -3.38 32.80
C SER A 536 29.45 -2.82 31.81
N SER A 537 30.75 -2.87 32.14
CA SER A 537 31.86 -2.57 31.22
C SER A 537 31.80 -3.43 29.95
N ARG A 538 31.53 -4.73 30.08
CA ARG A 538 31.36 -5.65 28.95
C ARG A 538 30.18 -5.24 28.06
N ASN A 539 29.05 -4.85 28.64
CA ASN A 539 27.91 -4.36 27.88
C ASN A 539 28.24 -3.05 27.14
N ALA A 540 28.98 -2.14 27.78
CA ALA A 540 29.42 -0.90 27.16
C ALA A 540 30.34 -1.17 25.95
N GLU A 541 31.35 -2.02 26.09
CA GLU A 541 32.25 -2.35 24.98
C GLU A 541 31.53 -3.12 23.86
N PHE A 542 30.59 -4.01 24.18
CA PHE A 542 29.76 -4.69 23.18
C PHE A 542 28.94 -3.67 22.36
N LEU A 543 28.26 -2.73 23.03
CA LEU A 543 27.47 -1.70 22.35
C LEU A 543 28.33 -0.81 21.45
N HIS A 544 29.52 -0.43 21.90
CA HIS A 544 30.43 0.45 21.14
C HIS A 544 31.06 -0.25 19.92
N ASN A 545 31.39 -1.54 20.03
CA ASN A 545 32.18 -2.24 19.00
C ASN A 545 31.34 -3.16 18.10
N GLU A 546 30.26 -3.74 18.61
CA GLU A 546 29.52 -4.82 17.93
C GLU A 546 28.12 -4.40 17.47
N VAL A 547 27.55 -3.32 18.00
CA VAL A 547 26.22 -2.85 17.59
C VAL A 547 26.33 -1.73 16.54
N PRO A 548 25.92 -1.97 15.28
CA PRO A 548 26.07 -0.98 14.22
C PRO A 548 25.41 0.36 14.57
N GLY A 549 26.20 1.42 14.48
CA GLY A 549 25.74 2.79 14.69
C GLY A 549 25.88 3.30 16.13
N ILE A 550 25.88 2.44 17.14
CA ILE A 550 26.05 2.90 18.52
C ILE A 550 27.53 3.20 18.79
N ARG A 551 27.82 4.43 19.22
CA ARG A 551 29.15 4.83 19.71
C ARG A 551 29.04 5.47 21.07
N LEU A 552 29.55 4.78 22.08
CA LEU A 552 29.69 5.34 23.43
C LEU A 552 30.88 6.31 23.51
N SER A 553 30.75 7.36 24.32
CA SER A 553 31.86 8.25 24.64
C SER A 553 32.98 7.51 25.40
N ASP A 554 34.23 7.96 25.20
CA ASP A 554 35.39 7.41 25.92
C ASP A 554 35.26 7.59 27.43
N GLU A 555 34.60 8.66 27.86
CA GLU A 555 34.27 8.92 29.25
C GLU A 555 33.34 7.85 29.82
N ALA A 556 32.20 7.57 29.16
CA ALA A 556 31.25 6.57 29.61
C ALA A 556 31.90 5.18 29.71
N ARG A 557 32.69 4.79 28.70
CA ARG A 557 33.42 3.51 28.73
C ARG A 557 34.45 3.46 29.86
N THR A 558 35.18 4.54 30.08
CA THR A 558 36.19 4.62 31.14
C THR A 558 35.57 4.58 32.53
N ARG A 559 34.42 5.23 32.74
CA ARG A 559 33.64 5.14 33.99
C ARG A 559 33.18 3.71 34.24
N MET A 560 32.59 3.06 33.23
CA MET A 560 32.12 1.67 33.37
C MET A 560 33.26 0.68 33.65
N ARG A 561 34.48 0.90 33.13
CA ARG A 561 35.66 0.06 33.41
C ARG A 561 36.11 0.06 34.87
N ARG A 562 35.66 1.00 35.70
CA ARG A 562 36.03 1.07 37.13
C ARG A 562 35.27 0.05 37.99
N TYR A 563 34.22 -0.56 37.45
CA TYR A 563 33.32 -1.43 38.20
C TYR A 563 33.27 -2.83 37.58
N GLU A 564 33.35 -3.84 38.43
CA GLU A 564 33.06 -5.23 38.04
C GLU A 564 31.58 -5.42 37.73
N PRO A 565 31.20 -6.36 36.84
CA PRO A 565 29.80 -6.65 36.55
C PRO A 565 29.01 -6.97 37.82
N GLY A 566 27.96 -6.18 38.10
CA GLY A 566 27.23 -6.30 39.35
C GLY A 566 26.31 -5.11 39.60
N GLU A 567 25.86 -4.97 40.85
CA GLU A 567 24.96 -3.89 41.24
C GLU A 567 25.60 -2.50 41.13
N GLU A 568 26.85 -2.34 41.56
CA GLU A 568 27.56 -1.05 41.47
C GLU A 568 27.78 -0.61 40.01
N ALA A 569 28.10 -1.53 39.10
CA ALA A 569 28.20 -1.21 37.68
C ALA A 569 26.85 -0.77 37.08
N ARG A 570 25.73 -1.38 37.50
CA ARG A 570 24.39 -0.95 37.09
C ARG A 570 24.05 0.43 37.66
N ARG A 571 24.42 0.72 38.92
CA ARG A 571 24.22 2.04 39.52
C ARG A 571 24.99 3.12 38.76
N GLU A 572 26.24 2.86 38.38
CA GLU A 572 27.02 3.77 37.53
C GLU A 572 26.36 3.95 36.15
N GLY A 573 25.88 2.86 35.53
CA GLY A 573 25.17 2.95 34.26
C GLY A 573 23.86 3.76 34.33
N VAL A 574 23.14 3.70 35.45
CA VAL A 574 22.00 4.57 35.74
C VAL A 574 22.45 6.02 35.92
N ALA A 575 23.57 6.27 36.61
CA ALA A 575 24.12 7.61 36.78
C ALA A 575 24.48 8.27 35.43
N ILE A 576 25.14 7.53 34.53
CA ILE A 576 25.41 8.00 33.16
C ILE A 576 24.11 8.29 32.42
N ALA A 577 23.11 7.41 32.53
CA ALA A 577 21.82 7.63 31.89
C ALA A 577 21.06 8.84 32.47
N ARG A 578 21.19 9.16 33.77
CA ARG A 578 20.63 10.38 34.36
C ARG A 578 21.20 11.64 33.76
N GLU A 579 22.51 11.68 33.54
CA GLU A 579 23.18 12.81 32.89
C GLU A 579 22.63 13.02 31.47
N LEU A 580 22.45 11.94 30.70
CA LEU A 580 21.85 12.00 29.37
C LEU A 580 20.37 12.41 29.41
N VAL A 581 19.62 11.96 30.42
CA VAL A 581 18.23 12.38 30.64
C VAL A 581 18.15 13.87 30.90
N ASP A 582 19.00 14.42 31.75
CA ASP A 582 19.03 15.85 32.03
C ASP A 582 19.29 16.65 30.75
N ILE A 583 20.25 16.22 29.93
CA ILE A 583 20.53 16.82 28.62
C ILE A 583 19.31 16.72 27.70
N ALA A 584 18.71 15.54 27.55
CA ALA A 584 17.55 15.35 26.69
C ALA A 584 16.35 16.21 27.11
N MET A 585 16.15 16.42 28.42
CA MET A 585 15.08 17.24 28.97
C MET A 585 15.26 18.75 28.72
N GLU A 586 16.48 19.22 28.39
CA GLU A 586 16.74 20.61 27.95
C GLU A 586 16.08 20.90 26.58
N TYR A 587 16.03 19.89 25.71
CA TYR A 587 15.62 20.04 24.30
C TYR A 587 14.27 19.41 23.99
N PHE A 588 13.89 18.33 24.69
CA PHE A 588 12.72 17.51 24.37
C PHE A 588 11.85 17.26 25.59
N LYS A 589 10.52 17.22 25.36
CA LYS A 589 9.54 16.76 26.37
C LYS A 589 9.34 15.24 26.34
N GLY A 590 9.64 14.57 25.22
CA GLY A 590 9.49 13.13 25.08
C GLY A 590 10.76 12.38 25.46
N ILE A 591 10.69 11.52 26.47
CA ILE A 591 11.80 10.64 26.87
C ILE A 591 11.39 9.19 26.65
N TYR A 592 12.28 8.42 26.03
CA TYR A 592 12.11 7.02 25.75
C TYR A 592 13.22 6.21 26.42
N LEU A 593 12.88 5.43 27.44
CA LEU A 593 13.82 4.59 28.17
C LEU A 593 13.78 3.16 27.65
N ILE A 594 14.93 2.58 27.34
CA ILE A 594 15.04 1.19 26.88
C ILE A 594 15.55 0.33 28.03
N THR A 595 14.82 -0.72 28.40
CA THR A 595 15.22 -1.62 29.50
C THR A 595 16.24 -2.66 29.02
N PRO A 596 17.51 -2.62 29.48
CA PRO A 596 18.50 -3.61 29.06
C PRO A 596 18.27 -4.94 29.78
N PHE A 597 18.27 -6.06 29.05
CA PHE A 597 18.23 -7.43 29.59
C PHE A 597 17.20 -7.67 30.71
N PHE A 598 16.02 -7.04 30.64
CA PHE A 598 14.98 -7.10 31.69
C PHE A 598 15.37 -6.55 33.07
N TYR A 599 16.43 -5.76 33.20
CA TYR A 599 16.75 -5.02 34.42
C TYR A 599 15.83 -3.79 34.56
N TYR A 600 14.52 -4.03 34.70
CA TYR A 600 13.50 -2.98 34.77
C TYR A 600 13.68 -2.07 36.00
N GLU A 601 14.38 -2.52 37.04
CA GLU A 601 14.69 -1.70 38.21
C GLU A 601 15.49 -0.45 37.82
N MET A 602 16.37 -0.56 36.81
CA MET A 602 17.15 0.58 36.31
C MET A 602 16.24 1.62 35.64
N THR A 603 15.28 1.19 34.83
CA THR A 603 14.34 2.09 34.15
C THR A 603 13.24 2.59 35.08
N VAL A 604 12.89 1.86 36.13
CA VAL A 604 12.06 2.34 37.26
C VAL A 604 12.74 3.53 37.96
N GLU A 605 14.03 3.40 38.28
CA GLU A 605 14.80 4.46 38.94
C GLU A 605 14.89 5.72 38.06
N LEU A 606 15.16 5.56 36.76
CA LEU A 606 15.19 6.66 35.80
C LEU A 606 13.81 7.29 35.59
N THR A 607 12.73 6.50 35.56
CA THR A 607 11.36 7.01 35.43
C THR A 607 11.01 7.90 36.61
N ARG A 608 11.29 7.46 37.85
CA ARG A 608 11.09 8.26 39.06
C ARG A 608 11.93 9.54 39.03
N TYR A 609 13.19 9.43 38.62
CA TYR A 609 14.06 10.59 38.47
C TYR A 609 13.49 11.66 37.53
N ILE A 610 13.00 11.24 36.34
CA ILE A 610 12.36 12.15 35.38
C ILE A 610 11.13 12.81 36.01
N ARG A 611 10.29 12.03 36.71
CA ARG A 611 9.09 12.56 37.38
C ARG A 611 9.39 13.61 38.43
N ASP A 612 10.41 13.38 39.25
CA ASP A 612 10.83 14.33 40.27
C ASP A 612 11.38 15.62 39.63
N ARG A 613 12.20 15.49 38.58
CA ARG A 613 12.74 16.64 37.83
C ARG A 613 11.64 17.46 37.15
N SER A 614 10.66 16.81 36.53
CA SER A 614 9.53 17.49 35.89
C SER A 614 8.67 18.29 36.87
N ARG A 615 8.51 17.81 38.11
CA ARG A 615 7.79 18.55 39.16
C ARG A 615 8.52 19.84 39.56
N VAL A 616 9.85 19.80 39.62
CA VAL A 616 10.68 20.97 39.95
C VAL A 616 10.64 22.03 38.84
N VAL A 617 10.55 21.61 37.57
CA VAL A 617 10.46 22.52 36.42
C VAL A 617 9.10 23.23 36.32
N LEU A 618 8.00 22.60 36.75
CA LEU A 618 6.66 23.20 36.74
C LEU A 618 6.39 24.19 37.88
N GLN A 619 7.26 24.22 38.89
CA GLN A 619 7.16 25.13 40.05
C GLN A 619 8.03 26.40 39.92
N LYS A 620 8.85 26.49 38.86
CA LYS A 620 9.59 27.68 38.46
C LYS A 620 8.91 28.30 37.25
#